data_AF-A0A6V7LUI3-F1
#
_entry.id   AF-A0A6V7LUI3-F1
#
_cell.length_a   1.000
_cell.length_b   1.000
_cell.length_c   1.000
_cell.angle_alpha   90.00
_cell.angle_beta   90.00
_cell.angle_gamma   90.00
#
_symmetry.space_group_name_H-M   'P 1'
#
loop_
_entity.id
_entity.type
_entity.pdbx_description
1 polymer ?
#
loop_
_entity_poly.entity_id
_entity_poly.type
_entity_poly.pdbx_seq_one_letter_code
_entity_poly.pdbx_strand_id
1 'polypeptide(L)' 'ADGFKVGCDWARATFSPDGQYIAVGGADGAIYIWNVMTTKVETILKDHA' A
#
# COMPACT_ATOMS: atom_id res chain seq x y z
N ALA A 1 15.00 -27.44 -1.42
CA ALA A 1 13.60 -27.01 -1.53
C ALA A 1 13.59 -25.77 -2.41
N ASP A 2 13.47 -25.98 -3.72
CA ASP A 2 13.40 -24.89 -4.70
C ASP A 2 12.02 -24.25 -4.59
N GLY A 3 11.97 -23.01 -4.12
CA GLY A 3 10.73 -22.26 -3.95
C GLY A 3 10.57 -21.54 -2.60
N PHE A 4 11.45 -21.76 -1.62
CA PHE A 4 11.42 -20.99 -0.39
C PHE A 4 12.09 -19.62 -0.60
N LYS A 5 11.29 -18.63 -1.01
CA LYS A 5 11.68 -17.21 -0.92
C LYS A 5 11.37 -16.72 0.50
N VAL A 6 12.41 -16.36 1.25
CA VAL A 6 12.25 -15.53 2.44
C VAL A 6 11.77 -14.17 1.95
N GLY A 7 10.47 -13.91 1.99
CA GLY A 7 9.91 -12.61 1.59
C GLY A 7 10.32 -11.56 2.60
N CYS A 8 11.18 -10.61 2.20
CA CYS A 8 11.18 -9.30 2.84
C CYS A 8 10.21 -8.43 2.04
N ASP A 9 8.94 -8.39 2.46
CA ASP A 9 8.00 -7.41 1.90
C ASP A 9 8.43 -6.03 2.40
N TRP A 10 9.28 -5.35 1.63
CA TRP A 10 9.51 -3.92 1.79
C TRP A 10 8.28 -3.19 1.27
N ALA A 11 7.19 -3.24 2.04
CA ALA A 11 6.03 -2.41 1.81
C ALA A 11 6.47 -0.95 1.97
N ARG A 12 6.41 -0.19 0.87
CA ARG A 12 6.67 1.26 0.89
C ARG A 12 5.35 1.98 1.17
N ALA A 13 5.32 2.74 2.25
CA ALA A 13 4.24 3.65 2.57
C ALA A 13 4.73 5.10 2.42
N THR A 14 3.88 5.98 1.92
CA THR A 14 4.17 7.42 1.87
C THR A 14 2.97 8.22 2.35
N PHE A 15 3.25 9.33 3.03
CA PHE A 15 2.24 10.32 3.34
C PHE A 15 1.99 11.21 2.13
N SER A 16 0.75 11.69 1.99
CA SER A 16 0.47 12.83 1.13
C SER A 16 1.13 14.10 1.68
N PRO A 17 1.48 15.09 0.84
CA PRO A 17 2.12 16.33 1.31
C PRO A 17 1.26 17.12 2.30
N ASP A 18 -0.07 16.99 2.24
CA ASP A 18 -1.02 17.60 3.16
C ASP A 18 -1.27 16.78 4.44
N GLY A 19 -0.66 15.59 4.55
CA GLY A 19 -0.78 14.70 5.70
C GLY A 19 -2.16 14.04 5.88
N GLN A 20 -3.08 14.21 4.93
CA GLN A 20 -4.43 13.64 5.04
C GLN A 20 -4.52 12.16 4.65
N TYR A 21 -3.56 11.69 3.85
CA TYR A 21 -3.59 10.36 3.28
C TYR A 21 -2.29 9.59 3.44
N ILE A 22 -2.42 8.27 3.46
CA ILE A 22 -1.31 7.32 3.35
C ILE A 22 -1.55 6.45 2.11
N ALA A 23 -0.54 6.36 1.24
CA ALA A 23 -0.53 5.43 0.13
C ALA A 23 0.39 4.24 0.44
N VAL A 24 -0.10 3.02 0.22
CA VAL A 24 0.63 1.77 0.45
C VAL A 24 0.48 0.84 -0.75
N GLY A 25 1.61 0.36 -1.28
CA GLY A 25 1.61 -0.68 -2.32
C GLY A 25 1.49 -2.08 -1.71
N GLY A 26 0.55 -2.87 -2.22
CA GLY A 26 0.36 -4.28 -1.87
C GLY A 26 1.13 -5.22 -2.80
N ALA A 27 1.43 -6.42 -2.30
CA ALA A 27 2.07 -7.48 -3.10
C ALA A 27 1.18 -8.00 -4.24
N ASP A 28 -0.12 -7.70 -4.19
CA ASP A 28 -1.12 -7.96 -5.23
C ASP A 28 -1.09 -6.94 -6.37
N GLY A 29 -0.20 -5.95 -6.32
CA GLY A 29 -0.12 -4.85 -7.29
C GLY A 29 -1.15 -3.74 -7.05
N ALA A 30 -1.96 -3.84 -5.99
CA ALA A 30 -2.91 -2.79 -5.63
C ALA A 30 -2.24 -1.68 -4.82
N ILE A 31 -2.77 -0.46 -4.95
CA ILE A 31 -2.39 0.67 -4.09
C ILE A 31 -3.57 1.00 -3.19
N TYR A 32 -3.35 0.97 -1.88
CA TYR A 32 -4.32 1.30 -0.86
C TYR A 32 -4.13 2.74 -0.42
N ILE A 33 -5.20 3.53 -0.46
CA ILE A 33 -5.24 4.90 0.02
C ILE A 33 -6.04 4.94 1.32
N TRP A 34 -5.40 5.39 2.40
CA TRP A 34 -5.99 5.49 3.72
C TRP A 34 -6.18 6.94 4.10
N ASN A 35 -7.33 7.28 4.66
CA ASN A 35 -7.56 8.58 5.27
C ASN A 35 -7.06 8.57 6.71
N VAL A 36 -6.15 9.48 7.05
CA VAL A 36 -5.48 9.53 8.36
C VAL A 36 -6.45 9.87 9.49
N MET A 37 -7.44 10.71 9.23
CA MET A 37 -8.38 11.19 10.26
C MET A 37 -9.43 10.13 10.62
N THR A 38 -9.89 9.39 9.61
CA THR A 38 -10.94 8.38 9.81
C THR A 38 -10.38 6.97 10.03
N THR A 39 -9.10 6.76 9.76
CA THR A 39 -8.40 5.47 9.83
C THR A 39 -9.05 4.40 8.97
N LYS A 40 -9.62 4.80 7.83
CA LYS A 40 -10.30 3.90 6.89
C LYS A 40 -9.63 3.94 5.53
N VAL A 41 -9.71 2.82 4.82
CA VAL A 41 -9.37 2.74 3.40
C VAL A 41 -10.43 3.53 2.63
N GLU A 42 -9.99 4.60 1.99
CA GLU A 42 -10.86 5.45 1.18
C GLU A 42 -10.91 4.94 -0.27
N THR A 43 -9.81 4.38 -0.75
CA THR A 43 -9.72 3.90 -2.13
C THR A 43 -8.69 2.78 -2.28
N ILE A 44 -8.95 1.90 -3.24
CA ILE A 44 -8.01 0.89 -3.69
C ILE A 44 -7.86 1.02 -5.20
N LEU A 45 -6.67 1.35 -5.66
CA LEU A 45 -6.32 1.44 -7.08
C LEU A 45 -5.74 0.09 -7.50
N LYS A 46 -6.43 -0.62 -8.41
CA LYS A 46 -6.08 -2.00 -8.79
C LYS A 46 -5.57 -2.15 -10.23
N ASP A 47 -5.33 -1.04 -10.93
CA ASP A 47 -5.15 -1.05 -12.39
C ASP A 47 -3.91 -0.27 -12.88
N HIS A 48 -2.89 -0.13 -12.04
CA HIS A 48 -1.60 0.42 -12.46
C HIS A 48 -0.69 -0.69 -13.01
N ALA A 49 -1.12 -1.32 -14.09
CA ALA A 49 -0.30 -2.23 -14.91
C ALA A 49 0.63 -1.44 -15.84
#